data_AF-A0A4Y2IZ12-F1
#
_entry.id   AF-A0A4Y2IZ12-F1
#
_cell.length_a   1.000
_cell.length_b   1.000
_cell.length_c   1.000
_cell.angle_alpha   90.00
_cell.angle_beta   90.00
_cell.angle_gamma   90.00
#
_symmetry.space_group_name_H-M   'P 1'
#
loop_
_entity.id
_entity.type
_entity.pdbx_description
1 polymer ?
#
loop_
_entity_poly.entity_id
_entity_poly.type
_entity_poly.pdbx_seq_one_letter_code
_entity_poly.pdbx_strand_id
1 'polypeptide(L)' 'VPFNAIPGAYRLKVEGHHEGNLGGSEFNNETLVGFSERFLTILIQTNQLVYNLEQMSKCFGNMHHNVICLKKLY' A
#
# COMPACT_ATOMS: atom_id res chain seq x y z
N VAL A 1 -9.24 -6.78 6.03
CA VAL A 1 -9.18 -5.52 6.81
C VAL A 1 -10.49 -4.79 6.60
N PRO A 2 -11.17 -4.31 7.65
CA PRO A 2 -12.42 -3.56 7.52
C PRO A 2 -12.27 -2.37 6.56
N PHE A 3 -13.33 -2.03 5.83
CA PHE A 3 -13.29 -0.94 4.84
C PHE A 3 -12.99 0.43 5.47
N ASN A 4 -13.36 0.63 6.73
CA ASN A 4 -13.14 1.86 7.50
C ASN A 4 -11.89 1.81 8.40
N ALA A 5 -10.94 0.92 8.12
CA ALA A 5 -9.69 0.87 8.87
C ALA A 5 -8.88 2.15 8.66
N ILE A 6 -8.26 2.66 9.73
CA ILE A 6 -7.50 3.92 9.73
C ILE A 6 -6.01 3.58 9.61
N PRO A 7 -5.24 4.22 8.71
CA PRO A 7 -3.79 4.02 8.64
C PRO A 7 -3.10 4.17 10.00
N GLY A 8 -2.24 3.22 10.37
CA GLY A 8 -1.61 3.24 11.69
C GLY A 8 -1.04 1.90 12.15
N ALA A 9 -0.59 1.87 13.40
CA ALA A 9 -0.05 0.68 14.06
C ALA A 9 -1.17 -0.15 14.70
N TYR A 10 -1.19 -1.44 14.40
CA TYR A 10 -2.12 -2.41 14.95
C TYR A 10 -1.33 -3.54 15.64
N ARG A 11 -1.98 -4.19 16.61
CA ARG A 11 -1.42 -5.36 17.31
C ARG A 11 -2.07 -6.62 16.73
N LEU A 12 -1.25 -7.52 16.20
CA LEU A 12 -1.68 -8.85 15.80
C LEU A 12 -1.35 -9.80 16.95
N LYS A 13 -2.40 -10.32 17.60
CA LYS A 13 -2.29 -11.30 18.68
C LYS A 13 -2.70 -12.67 18.16
N VAL A 14 -1.83 -13.65 18.34
CA VAL A 14 -2.07 -15.05 17.99
C VAL A 14 -2.02 -15.86 19.28
N GLU A 15 -3.12 -16.53 19.60
CA GLU A 15 -3.24 -17.38 20.77
C GLU A 15 -3.54 -18.82 20.31
N GLY A 16 -2.79 -19.78 20.81
CA GLY A 16 -3.02 -21.21 20.64
C GLY A 16 -3.58 -21.79 21.94
N HIS A 17 -4.70 -22.50 21.84
CA HIS A 17 -5.29 -23.25 22.94
C HIS A 17 -5.22 -24.74 22.63
N HIS A 18 -4.66 -25.53 23.53
CA HIS A 18 -4.63 -26.99 23.44
C HIS A 18 -5.36 -27.57 24.65
N GLU A 19 -6.45 -28.28 24.39
CA GLU A 19 -7.23 -28.96 25.43
C GLU A 19 -6.44 -30.18 25.92
N GLY A 20 -5.79 -30.04 27.08
CA GLY A 20 -4.99 -31.13 27.68
C GLY A 20 -4.05 -30.66 28.79
N ASN A 21 -3.62 -29.40 28.76
CA ASN A 21 -2.81 -28.79 29.81
C ASN A 21 -3.70 -27.99 30.77
N LEU A 22 -3.51 -28.20 32.08
CA LEU A 22 -4.21 -27.50 33.17
C LEU A 22 -3.96 -25.98 33.10
N GLY A 23 -4.87 -25.24 32.45
CA GLY A 23 -5.14 -23.84 32.78
C GLY A 23 -4.30 -22.76 32.09
N GLY A 24 -3.87 -22.92 30.83
CA GLY A 24 -3.21 -21.81 30.13
C GLY A 24 -3.11 -21.98 28.61
N SER A 25 -3.27 -20.88 27.87
CA SER A 25 -2.95 -20.82 26.44
C SER A 25 -1.49 -21.20 26.21
N GLU A 26 -1.24 -22.22 25.38
CA GLU A 26 0.08 -22.82 25.17
C GLU A 26 0.99 -21.97 24.28
N PHE A 27 0.39 -21.16 23.40
CA PHE A 27 1.10 -20.26 22.51
C PHE A 27 0.48 -18.87 22.56
N ASN A 28 1.27 -17.85 22.85
CA ASN A 28 0.86 -16.46 22.76
C ASN A 28 1.96 -15.69 22.03
N ASN A 29 1.64 -15.15 20.85
CA ASN A 29 2.54 -14.28 20.11
C ASN A 29 1.84 -12.97 19.77
N GLU A 30 2.54 -11.87 20.01
CA GLU A 30 2.03 -10.55 19.72
C GLU A 30 3.06 -9.76 18.89
N THR A 31 2.60 -9.20 17.77
CA THR A 31 3.46 -8.43 16.87
C THR A 31 2.78 -7.15 16.41
N LEU A 32 3.58 -6.13 16.14
CA LEU A 32 3.11 -4.84 15.62
C LEU A 32 3.05 -4.90 14.09
N VAL A 33 1.91 -4.52 13.53
CA VAL A 33 1.70 -4.46 12.08
C VAL A 33 1.24 -3.06 11.68
N GLY A 34 1.78 -2.54 10.58
CA GLY A 34 1.37 -1.25 10.01
C GLY A 34 0.29 -1.45 8.96
N PHE A 35 -0.82 -0.73 9.07
CA PHE A 35 -1.83 -0.63 8.01
C PHE A 35 -1.62 0.64 7.19
N SER A 36 -1.67 0.49 5.86
CA SER A 36 -1.63 1.58 4.87
C SER A 36 -2.78 1.39 3.88
N GLU A 37 -3.52 2.47 3.61
CA GLU A 37 -4.60 2.51 2.62
C GLU A 37 -4.08 2.40 1.17
N ARG A 38 -2.80 2.77 0.95
CA ARG A 38 -2.17 2.70 -0.37
C ARG A 38 -1.80 1.24 -0.68
N PHE A 39 -2.54 0.63 -1.60
CA PHE A 39 -2.27 -0.72 -2.09
C PHE A 39 -1.46 -0.74 -3.40
N LEU A 40 -1.36 0.40 -4.10
CA LEU A 40 -0.69 0.53 -5.40
C LEU A 40 0.36 1.63 -5.35
N THR A 41 1.60 1.28 -5.72
CA THR A 41 2.66 2.27 -5.98
C THR A 41 2.80 2.43 -7.48
N ILE A 42 2.41 3.59 -8.01
CA ILE A 42 2.58 3.93 -9.43
C ILE A 42 3.86 4.74 -9.57
N LEU A 43 4.80 4.23 -10.36
CA LEU A 43 5.96 4.98 -10.79
C LEU A 43 5.67 5.57 -12.18
N ILE A 44 5.69 6.90 -12.29
CA ILE A 44 5.56 7.59 -13.57
C ILE A 44 6.95 8.10 -13.95
N GLN A 45 7.44 7.64 -15.10
CA GLN A 45 8.69 8.13 -15.69
C GLN A 45 8.38 8.97 -16.93
N THR A 46 8.84 10.22 -16.91
CA THR A 46 8.78 11.12 -18.06
C THR A 46 10.16 11.26 -18.67
N ASN A 47 10.23 11.38 -20.00
CA ASN A 47 11.51 11.59 -20.69
C ASN A 47 12.08 13.01 -20.46
N GLN A 48 11.24 13.97 -20.08
CA GLN A 48 11.63 15.36 -19.80
C GLN A 48 10.81 15.92 -18.62
N LEU A 49 11.42 16.84 -17.86
CA LEU A 49 10.77 17.52 -16.72
C LEU A 49 9.91 18.72 -17.15
N VAL A 50 10.20 19.30 -18.32
CA VAL A 50 9.51 20.45 -18.89
C VAL A 50 9.27 20.17 -20.38
N TYR A 51 8.03 20.36 -20.83
CA TYR A 51 7.66 20.23 -22.23
C TYR A 51 7.18 21.59 -22.75
N ASN A 52 7.75 22.05 -23.85
CA ASN A 52 7.26 23.23 -24.55
C ASN A 52 5.89 22.93 -25.19
N LEU A 53 5.12 23.97 -25.54
CA LEU A 53 3.75 23.83 -26.05
C LEU A 53 3.66 22.84 -27.23
N GLU A 54 4.67 22.83 -28.09
CA GLU A 54 4.74 22.00 -29.31
C GLU A 54 5.35 20.61 -29.11
N GLN A 55 5.82 20.27 -27.90
CA GLN A 55 6.44 18.97 -27.63
C GLN A 55 5.41 17.94 -27.19
N MET A 56 5.36 16.82 -27.91
CA MET A 56 4.57 15.65 -27.51
C MET A 56 5.24 14.96 -26.31
N SER A 57 4.59 15.00 -25.16
CA SER A 57 5.04 14.32 -23.95
C SER A 57 4.81 12.81 -24.07
N LYS A 58 5.88 12.02 -24.10
CA LYS A 58 5.80 10.55 -24.08
C LYS A 58 5.98 10.06 -22.65
N CYS A 59 4.90 9.61 -22.03
CA CYS A 59 4.92 8.96 -20.72
C CYS A 59 4.97 7.45 -20.90
N PHE A 60 5.81 6.77 -20.12
CA PHE A 60 5.76 5.32 -19.99
C PHE A 60 5.24 4.97 -18.59
N GLY A 61 4.04 4.39 -18.54
CA GLY A 61 3.46 3.82 -17.32
C GLY A 61 3.50 2.30 -17.41
N ASN A 62 3.95 1.64 -16.36
CA ASN A 62 3.92 0.19 -16.28
C ASN A 62 2.91 -0.23 -15.22
N MET A 63 1.63 -0.36 -15.59
CA MET A 63 0.61 -1.18 -14.91
C MET A 63 -0.75 -1.17 -15.63
N HIS A 64 -1.52 -2.23 -15.37
CA HIS A 64 -2.73 -2.75 -16.05
C HIS A 64 -3.95 -1.82 -16.26
N HIS A 65 -3.90 -0.51 -15.97
CA HIS A 65 -5.01 0.41 -16.28
C HIS A 65 -4.52 1.84 -16.60
N ASN A 66 -5.32 2.56 -17.41
CA ASN A 66 -5.02 3.87 -18.02
C ASN A 66 -4.38 4.88 -17.05
N VAL A 67 -3.18 5.36 -17.40
CA VAL A 67 -2.49 6.48 -16.72
C VAL A 67 -2.77 7.77 -17.49
N ILE A 68 -3.40 8.75 -16.85
CA ILE A 68 -3.57 10.11 -17.39
C ILE A 68 -2.36 10.95 -16.94
N CYS A 69 -1.52 11.36 -17.89
CA CYS A 69 -0.43 12.30 -17.63
C CYS A 69 -0.98 13.73 -17.55
N LEU A 70 -0.89 14.35 -16.37
CA LEU A 70 -1.28 15.74 -16.15
C LEU A 70 -0.18 16.68 -16.64
N LYS A 71 -0.48 17.47 -17.68
CA LYS A 71 0.36 18.60 -18.12
C LYS A 71 0.07 19.79 -17.19
N LYS A 72 1.07 20.25 -16.44
CA LYS A 72 0.95 21.49 -15.66
C LYS A 72 1.06 22.65 -16.65
N LEU A 73 -0.05 23.36 -16.87
CA LEU A 73 -0.08 24.62 -17.62
C LEU A 73 0.26 25.75 -16.64
N TYR A 74 1.30 26.52 -16.96
CA TYR A 74 1.60 27.81 -16.32
C TYR A 74 1.03 28.92 -17.19
#